data_AF-A0AAU9XBJ4-F1
#
_entry.id   AF-A0AAU9XBJ4-F1
#
_cell.length_a   1.000
_cell.length_b   1.000
_cell.length_c   1.000
_cell.angle_alpha   90.00
_cell.angle_beta   90.00
_cell.angle_gamma   90.00
#
_symmetry.space_group_name_H-M   'P 1'
#
loop_
_entity.id
_entity.type
_entity.pdbx_description
1 polymer ?
#
loop_
_entity_poly.entity_id
_entity_poly.type
_entity_poly.pdbx_seq_one_letter_code
_entity_poly.pdbx_strand_id
1 'polypeptide(L)'
;MLRNTSGTKFIDHEIQRVIGDGFEVYCYHNTDGGGWTMFQHRLDGLVDFYWEWDDSKKGFGPLNRDFWLGLDKIHRLTSQKRL
;
A
#
# COMPACT_ATOMS: atom_id res chain seq x y z
N MET A 1 -3.35 20.27 6.09
CA MET A 1 -3.67 19.15 7.01
C MET A 1 -5.18 19.02 7.11
N LEU A 2 -5.81 18.29 6.19
CA LEU A 2 -7.18 17.84 6.39
C LEU A 2 -7.13 16.32 6.57
N ARG A 3 -7.41 15.94 7.81
CA ARG A 3 -7.98 14.67 8.25
C ARG A 3 -6.99 13.50 8.38
N ASN A 4 -6.70 13.25 9.66
CA ASN A 4 -6.44 11.97 10.31
C ASN A 4 -7.57 10.94 10.00
N THR A 5 -7.81 10.66 8.72
CA THR A 5 -8.86 9.75 8.25
C THR A 5 -8.23 8.68 7.39
N SER A 6 -8.66 7.45 7.65
CA SER A 6 -8.33 6.30 6.82
C SER A 6 -8.82 6.51 5.38
N GLY A 7 -8.08 5.99 4.41
CA GLY A 7 -8.44 6.08 3.00
C GLY A 7 -7.24 5.94 2.07
N THR A 8 -7.53 5.83 0.78
CA THR A 8 -6.51 5.74 -0.27
C THR A 8 -5.74 7.06 -0.39
N LYS A 9 -4.41 6.97 -0.43
CA LYS A 9 -3.50 8.10 -0.65
C LYS A 9 -2.43 7.68 -1.66
N PHE A 10 -1.95 8.63 -2.45
CA PHE A 10 -0.80 8.44 -3.33
C PHE A 10 0.48 8.70 -2.55
N ILE A 11 1.38 7.72 -2.50
CA ILE A 11 2.73 7.88 -1.95
C ILE A 11 3.71 7.97 -3.12
N ASP A 12 4.39 9.10 -3.19
CA ASP A 12 5.59 9.27 -4.01
C ASP A 12 6.79 9.01 -3.11
N HIS A 13 7.51 7.93 -3.39
CA HIS A 13 8.54 7.39 -2.51
C HIS A 13 9.95 7.86 -2.89
N GLU A 14 10.10 8.71 -3.91
CA GLU A 14 11.37 9.33 -4.28
C GLU A 14 11.26 10.85 -4.41
N ILE A 15 11.92 11.58 -3.51
CA ILE A 15 12.24 13.01 -3.70
C ILE A 15 13.31 13.19 -4.82
N GLN A 16 13.80 12.10 -5.44
CA GLN A 16 14.83 12.11 -6.48
C GLN A 16 14.37 11.51 -7.81
N ARG A 17 14.00 12.40 -8.75
CA ARG A 17 14.26 12.35 -10.20
C ARG A 17 13.50 11.39 -11.13
N VAL A 18 12.58 10.54 -10.68
CA VAL A 18 11.65 9.87 -11.63
C VAL A 18 10.22 10.36 -11.41
N ILE A 19 9.77 11.29 -12.25
CA ILE A 19 8.36 11.70 -12.30
C ILE A 19 7.54 10.48 -12.73
N GLY A 20 6.74 9.92 -11.81
CA GLY A 20 5.76 8.87 -12.13
C GLY A 20 5.97 7.49 -11.49
N ASP A 21 6.83 7.37 -10.47
CA ASP A 21 7.08 6.07 -9.81
C ASP A 21 6.17 5.80 -8.59
N GLY A 22 5.45 6.81 -8.12
CA GLY A 22 4.58 6.70 -6.96
C GLY A 22 3.39 5.76 -7.18
N PHE A 23 2.76 5.35 -6.08
CA PHE A 23 1.62 4.43 -6.13
C PHE A 23 0.61 4.71 -5.03
N GLU A 24 -0.62 4.26 -5.27
CA GLU A 24 -1.69 4.33 -4.28
C GLU A 24 -1.49 3.29 -3.18
N VAL A 25 -1.77 3.70 -1.96
CA VAL A 25 -1.84 2.84 -0.77
C VAL A 25 -3.09 3.16 0.03
N TYR A 26 -3.52 2.21 0.86
CA TYR A 26 -4.52 2.50 1.87
C TYR A 26 -3.85 2.92 3.18
N CYS A 27 -4.06 4.17 3.58
CA CYS A 27 -3.61 4.66 4.89
C CYS A 27 -4.66 4.36 5.95
N TYR A 28 -4.25 3.73 7.05
CA TYR A 28 -5.11 3.46 8.19
C TYR A 28 -4.74 4.37 9.36
N HIS A 29 -5.72 5.11 9.86
CA HIS A 29 -5.52 6.12 10.91
C HIS A 29 -6.11 5.73 12.27
N ASN A 30 -6.95 4.71 12.33
CA ASN A 30 -7.84 4.52 13.48
C ASN A 30 -7.18 3.83 14.68
N THR A 31 -5.91 3.40 14.58
CA THR A 31 -5.17 2.70 15.64
C THR A 31 -3.77 3.28 15.83
N ASP A 32 -3.24 3.17 17.05
CA ASP A 32 -1.84 3.43 17.43
C ASP A 32 -1.27 4.77 16.93
N GLY A 33 -2.08 5.83 16.97
CA GLY A 33 -1.67 7.17 16.54
C GLY A 33 -1.75 7.41 15.02
N GLY A 34 -2.10 6.39 14.23
CA GLY A 34 -2.32 6.48 12.80
C GLY A 34 -1.05 6.59 11.97
N GLY A 35 -1.21 6.91 10.67
CA GLY A 35 -0.09 6.96 9.72
C GLY A 35 0.36 5.58 9.21
N TRP A 36 -0.43 4.54 9.46
CA TRP A 36 -0.13 3.19 8.98
C TRP A 36 -0.38 3.08 7.48
N THR A 37 0.58 2.47 6.77
CA THR A 37 0.36 2.01 5.40
C THR A 37 -0.04 0.55 5.45
N MET A 38 -1.26 0.23 5.02
CA MET A 38 -1.75 -1.14 5.04
C MET A 38 -1.27 -1.88 3.80
N PHE A 39 -0.58 -3.02 3.99
CA PHE A 39 -0.03 -3.82 2.90
C PHE A 39 -0.97 -4.92 2.42
N GLN A 40 -1.83 -5.40 3.32
CA GLN A 40 -2.80 -6.44 3.06
C GLN A 40 -4.06 -6.16 3.87
N HIS A 41 -5.22 -6.41 3.28
CA HIS A 41 -6.48 -6.37 4.01
C HIS A 41 -7.43 -7.47 3.51
N ARG A 42 -8.21 -8.03 4.43
CA ARG A 42 -9.32 -8.96 4.16
C ARG A 42 -10.57 -8.45 4.87
N LEU A 43 -11.64 -8.27 4.11
CA LEU A 43 -12.94 -7.81 4.57
C LEU A 43 -14.01 -8.88 4.35
N ASP A 44 -14.14 -9.37 3.13
CA ASP A 44 -15.28 -10.23 2.73
C ASP A 44 -14.89 -11.48 1.95
N GLY A 45 -13.62 -11.64 1.57
CA GLY A 45 -13.13 -12.82 0.88
C GLY A 45 -13.46 -12.85 -0.62
N LEU A 46 -13.93 -11.75 -1.21
CA LEU A 46 -14.27 -11.69 -2.65
C LEU A 46 -13.05 -11.71 -3.57
N VAL A 47 -11.86 -11.45 -3.02
CA VAL A 47 -10.59 -11.58 -3.73
C VAL A 47 -9.92 -12.87 -3.25
N ASP A 48 -9.66 -13.77 -4.20
CA ASP A 48 -8.81 -14.93 -3.93
C ASP A 48 -7.39 -14.45 -3.59
N PHE A 49 -6.65 -15.19 -2.78
CA PHE A 49 -5.24 -14.92 -2.47
C PHE A 49 -4.31 -16.03 -2.99
N TYR A 50 -4.86 -17.00 -3.72
CA TYR A 50 -4.12 -18.02 -4.44
C TYR A 50 -3.70 -17.48 -5.81
N TRP A 51 -2.54 -16.82 -5.89
CA TRP A 51 -2.04 -16.25 -7.14
C TRP A 51 -0.63 -16.70 -7.51
N GLU A 52 -0.33 -16.55 -8.79
CA GLU A 52 1.00 -16.78 -9.33
C GLU A 52 2.00 -15.73 -8.83
N TRP A 53 3.29 -16.04 -9.02
CA TRP A 53 4.40 -15.23 -8.55
C TRP A 53 4.35 -13.77 -9.03
N ASP A 54 3.90 -13.55 -10.28
CA ASP A 54 3.86 -12.22 -10.88
C ASP A 54 2.81 -11.30 -10.22
N ASP A 55 1.65 -11.85 -9.86
CA ASP A 55 0.60 -11.11 -9.14
C ASP A 55 1.01 -10.84 -7.69
N SER A 56 1.72 -11.78 -7.07
CA SER A 56 2.29 -11.60 -5.73
C SER A 56 3.32 -10.46 -5.70
N LYS A 57 4.06 -10.26 -6.80
CA LYS A 57 4.98 -9.13 -6.95
C LYS A 57 4.27 -7.80 -7.17
N LYS A 58 3.33 -7.73 -8.12
CA LYS A 58 2.66 -6.49 -8.53
C LYS A 58 1.58 -6.02 -7.55
N GLY A 59 0.94 -6.95 -6.85
CA GLY A 59 -0.24 -6.71 -6.03
C GLY A 59 -1.55 -6.85 -6.80
N PHE A 60 -2.64 -7.04 -6.07
CA PHE A 60 -3.96 -7.30 -6.62
C PHE A 60 -5.07 -6.86 -5.65
N GLY A 61 -6.29 -6.76 -6.15
CA GLY A 61 -7.47 -6.40 -5.37
C GLY A 61 -7.62 -4.89 -5.10
N PRO A 62 -8.85 -4.43 -4.79
CA PRO A 62 -9.12 -3.02 -4.58
C PRO A 62 -8.73 -2.56 -3.16
N LEU A 63 -8.02 -1.43 -3.06
CA LEU A 63 -7.51 -0.87 -1.80
C LEU A 63 -8.59 -0.54 -0.75
N ASN A 64 -9.87 -0.46 -1.14
CA ASN A 64 -11.00 -0.22 -0.24
C ASN A 64 -11.73 -1.50 0.22
N ARG A 65 -11.31 -2.69 -0.21
CA ARG A 65 -11.76 -4.00 0.33
C ARG A 65 -10.58 -4.96 0.53
N ASP A 66 -10.61 -6.12 -0.13
CA ASP A 66 -9.62 -7.17 -0.06
C ASP A 66 -8.49 -6.88 -1.04
N PHE A 67 -7.26 -6.75 -0.56
CA PHE A 67 -6.13 -6.47 -1.43
C PHE A 67 -4.80 -6.98 -0.88
N TRP A 68 -3.86 -7.12 -1.80
CA TRP A 68 -2.44 -7.29 -1.55
C TRP A 68 -1.68 -6.18 -2.29
N LEU A 69 -0.87 -5.40 -1.56
CA LEU A 69 -0.20 -4.24 -2.14
C LEU A 69 0.84 -4.63 -3.21
N GLY A 70 1.48 -5.80 -3.06
CA GLY A 70 2.54 -6.30 -3.93
C GLY A 70 3.92 -6.17 -3.30
N LEU A 71 4.74 -7.21 -3.45
CA LEU A 71 6.09 -7.27 -2.90
C LEU A 71 7.00 -6.15 -3.43
N ASP A 72 6.86 -5.74 -4.70
CA ASP A 72 7.71 -4.69 -5.28
C ASP A 72 7.47 -3.35 -4.57
N LYS A 73 6.21 -3.03 -4.27
CA LYS A 73 5.83 -1.80 -3.54
C LYS A 73 6.26 -1.88 -2.07
N ILE A 74 6.06 -3.03 -1.42
CA ILE A 74 6.48 -3.22 -0.02
C ILE A 74 8.00 -3.13 0.10
N HIS A 75 8.75 -3.75 -0.80
CA HIS A 75 10.21 -3.67 -0.84
C HIS A 75 10.66 -2.23 -1.00
N ARG A 76 10.03 -1.45 -1.90
CA ARG A 76 10.33 -0.02 -2.06
C ARG A 76 10.11 0.73 -0.75
N LEU A 77 8.97 0.53 -0.07
CA LEU A 77 8.65 1.18 1.21
C LEU A 77 9.66 0.86 2.33
N THR A 78 10.14 -0.37 2.41
CA THR A 78 10.99 -0.83 3.51
C THR A 78 12.49 -0.72 3.24
N SER A 79 12.89 -0.58 1.97
CA SER A 79 14.30 -0.45 1.59
C SER A 79 14.89 0.95 1.83
N GLN A 80 14.06 1.92 2.20
CA GLN A 80 14.56 3.22 2.64
C GLN A 80 15.26 3.08 3.99
N LYS A 81 16.59 3.25 3.98
CA LYS A 81 17.34 3.52 5.20
C LYS A 81 16.93 4.91 5.68
N ARG A 82 16.21 4.97 6.79
CA ARG A 82 16.04 6.19 7.58
C ARG A 82 17.41 6.53 8.19
N LEU A 83 18.21 7.30 7.45
CA LEU A 83 19.42 7.95 7.97
C LEU A 83 19.03 9.04 8.98
#